data_AF-A0A517Y1H6-F1
#
_entry.id   AF-A0A517Y1H6-F1
#
_cell.length_a   1.000
_cell.length_b   1.000
_cell.length_c   1.000
_cell.angle_alpha   90.00
_cell.angle_beta   90.00
_cell.angle_gamma   90.00
#
_symmetry.space_group_name_H-M   'P 1'
#
loop_
_entity.id
_entity.type
_entity.pdbx_description
1 polymer ?
#
loop_
_entity_poly.entity_id
_entity_poly.type
_entity_poly.pdbx_seq_one_letter_code
_entity_poly.pdbx_strand_id
1 'polypeptide(L)'
;MSTRALGRRLADLARRQAAAAERHAAVAAVVDAGHAERVAFLMMVPEDLRMAVGIALRDPDGDDALHSWVSRPFASWASIPAGFQFPRALVEWLLARPHAWFLGHSCERCGLGVPLLSTWSNDPAPPPTIVVFPTCPACGGVTSHAANWYTEPPP
;
A
#
# COMPACT_ATOMS: atom_id res chain seq x y z
N MET A 1 20.92 27.89 -45.69
CA MET A 1 20.48 26.61 -45.07
C MET A 1 19.61 25.85 -46.08
N SER A 2 19.87 24.56 -46.33
CA SER A 2 19.05 23.77 -47.27
C SER A 2 17.70 23.38 -46.66
N THR A 3 16.63 23.41 -47.45
CA THR A 3 15.29 22.89 -47.11
C THR A 3 15.32 21.45 -46.58
N ARG A 4 16.24 20.61 -47.08
CA ARG A 4 16.45 19.24 -46.57
C ARG A 4 17.01 19.20 -45.15
N ALA A 5 17.82 20.17 -44.75
CA ALA A 5 18.35 20.27 -43.39
C ALA A 5 17.26 20.75 -42.41
N LEU A 6 16.41 21.69 -42.84
CA LEU A 6 15.27 22.14 -42.07
C LEU A 6 14.24 21.01 -41.87
N GLY A 7 13.90 20.27 -42.94
CA GLY A 7 12.98 19.13 -42.86
C GLY A 7 13.44 18.05 -41.89
N ARG A 8 14.75 17.73 -41.87
CA ARG A 8 15.33 16.77 -40.90
C ARG A 8 15.22 17.26 -39.45
N ARG A 9 15.45 18.56 -39.21
CA ARG A 9 15.33 19.16 -37.86
C ARG A 9 13.88 19.15 -37.37
N LEU A 10 12.92 19.47 -38.24
CA LEU A 10 11.50 19.43 -37.90
C LEU A 10 11.04 17.99 -37.60
N ALA A 11 11.46 17.01 -38.40
CA ALA A 11 11.16 15.61 -38.13
C ALA A 11 11.79 15.11 -36.80
N ASP A 12 13.01 15.56 -36.46
CA ASP A 12 13.62 15.22 -35.19
C ASP A 12 12.89 15.85 -34.00
N LEU A 13 12.50 17.12 -34.13
CA LEU A 13 11.70 17.82 -33.11
C LEU A 13 10.35 17.14 -32.89
N ALA A 14 9.65 16.77 -33.97
CA ALA A 14 8.39 16.04 -33.90
C ALA A 14 8.54 14.68 -33.17
N ARG A 15 9.61 13.92 -33.45
CA ARG A 15 9.89 12.67 -32.73
C ARG A 15 10.15 12.89 -31.24
N ARG A 16 10.94 13.91 -30.88
CA ARG A 16 11.21 14.23 -29.47
C ARG A 16 9.95 14.66 -28.73
N GLN A 17 9.08 15.43 -29.38
CA GLN A 17 7.78 15.83 -28.83
C GLN A 17 6.86 14.63 -28.63
N ALA A 18 6.77 13.72 -29.61
CA ALA A 18 6.00 12.49 -29.48
C ALA A 18 6.48 11.63 -28.30
N ALA A 19 7.79 11.39 -28.19
CA ALA A 19 8.36 10.63 -27.08
C ALA A 19 8.15 11.32 -25.71
N ALA A 20 8.15 12.66 -25.66
CA ALA A 20 7.85 13.38 -24.43
C ALA A 20 6.37 13.28 -24.04
N ALA A 21 5.47 13.38 -25.02
CA ALA A 21 4.04 13.19 -24.81
C ALA A 21 3.71 11.78 -24.32
N GLU A 22 4.34 10.74 -24.90
CA GLU A 22 4.21 9.36 -24.44
C GLU A 22 4.64 9.19 -22.97
N ARG A 23 5.79 9.77 -22.58
CA ARG A 23 6.25 9.74 -21.18
C ARG A 23 5.29 10.45 -20.24
N HIS A 24 4.80 11.63 -20.62
CA HIS A 24 3.84 12.37 -19.80
C HIS A 24 2.51 11.61 -19.66
N ALA A 25 2.02 10.99 -20.74
CA ALA A 25 0.82 10.16 -20.70
C ALA A 25 1.01 8.94 -19.78
N ALA A 26 2.17 8.28 -19.83
CA ALA A 26 2.49 7.17 -18.94
C ALA A 26 2.53 7.60 -17.47
N VAL A 27 3.14 8.75 -17.16
CA VAL A 27 3.15 9.29 -15.79
C VAL A 27 1.73 9.63 -15.31
N ALA A 28 0.92 10.28 -16.14
CA ALA A 28 -0.46 10.60 -15.81
C ALA A 28 -1.28 9.34 -15.50
N ALA A 29 -1.14 8.29 -16.33
CA ALA A 29 -1.82 7.01 -16.11
C ALA A 29 -1.42 6.34 -14.79
N VAL A 30 -0.14 6.40 -14.38
CA VAL A 30 0.33 5.88 -13.09
C VAL A 30 -0.27 6.68 -11.92
N VAL A 31 -0.32 8.01 -12.04
CA VAL A 31 -0.93 8.88 -11.03
C VAL A 31 -2.42 8.58 -10.87
N ASP A 32 -3.13 8.43 -11.98
CA ASP A 32 -4.57 8.12 -11.98
C ASP A 32 -4.86 6.73 -11.40
N ALA A 33 -4.07 5.72 -11.76
CA ALA A 33 -4.17 4.39 -11.19
C ALA A 33 -3.94 4.40 -9.67
N GLY A 34 -2.88 5.08 -9.22
CA GLY A 34 -2.59 5.24 -7.78
C GLY A 34 -3.69 6.03 -7.05
N HIS A 35 -4.34 6.98 -7.71
CA HIS A 35 -5.50 7.68 -7.16
C HIS A 35 -6.70 6.74 -6.98
N ALA A 36 -7.03 5.95 -8.01
CA ALA A 36 -8.15 5.01 -7.97
C ALA A 36 -7.95 3.93 -6.88
N GLU A 37 -6.75 3.37 -6.76
CA GLU A 37 -6.40 2.41 -5.71
C GLU A 37 -6.56 3.02 -4.31
N ARG A 38 -6.10 4.26 -4.11
CA ARG A 38 -6.24 4.96 -2.84
C ARG A 38 -7.69 5.24 -2.49
N VAL A 39 -8.52 5.63 -3.46
CA VAL A 39 -9.96 5.82 -3.24
C VAL A 39 -10.63 4.51 -2.86
N ALA A 40 -10.37 3.42 -3.60
CA ALA A 40 -10.90 2.10 -3.29
C ALA A 40 -10.51 1.63 -1.88
N PHE A 41 -9.27 1.84 -1.49
CA PHE A 41 -8.79 1.57 -0.14
C PHE A 41 -9.51 2.40 0.93
N LEU A 42 -9.67 3.71 0.72
CA LEU A 42 -10.36 4.59 1.68
C LEU A 42 -11.84 4.20 1.84
N MET A 43 -12.48 3.59 0.85
CA MET A 43 -13.85 3.08 0.99
C MET A 43 -13.96 1.90 1.96
N MET A 44 -12.88 1.13 2.16
CA MET A 44 -12.81 0.09 3.18
C MET A 44 -12.50 0.64 4.58
N VAL A 45 -12.06 1.90 4.71
CA VAL A 45 -11.83 2.53 6.01
C VAL A 45 -13.17 2.98 6.62
N PRO A 46 -13.39 2.81 7.94
CA PRO A 46 -14.56 3.37 8.63
C PRO A 46 -14.74 4.85 8.31
N GLU A 47 -15.97 5.27 8.02
CA GLU A 47 -16.26 6.56 7.39
C GLU A 47 -15.67 7.77 8.13
N ASP A 48 -15.80 7.79 9.45
CA ASP A 48 -15.29 8.83 10.34
C ASP A 48 -13.76 8.88 10.42
N LEU A 49 -13.06 7.80 10.05
CA LEU A 49 -11.60 7.71 10.04
C LEU A 49 -10.99 7.97 8.65
N ARG A 50 -11.78 8.01 7.58
CA ARG A 50 -11.27 8.16 6.20
C ARG A 50 -10.44 9.42 6.00
N MET A 51 -10.87 10.54 6.58
CA MET A 51 -10.15 11.81 6.46
C MET A 51 -8.78 11.73 7.15
N ALA A 52 -8.72 11.16 8.36
CA ALA A 52 -7.47 11.00 9.10
C ALA A 52 -6.49 10.10 8.35
N VAL A 53 -6.97 8.96 7.83
CA VAL A 53 -6.15 8.07 6.99
C VAL A 53 -5.72 8.77 5.71
N GLY A 54 -6.59 9.51 5.06
CA GLY A 54 -6.27 10.27 3.84
C GLY A 54 -5.20 11.33 4.06
N ILE A 55 -5.17 11.98 5.23
CA ILE A 55 -4.11 12.91 5.64
C ILE A 55 -2.80 12.15 5.87
N ALA A 56 -2.83 11.06 6.64
CA ALA A 56 -1.64 10.26 6.93
C ALA A 56 -0.96 9.71 5.65
N LEU A 57 -1.74 9.33 4.63
CA LEU A 57 -1.21 8.86 3.34
C LEU A 57 -0.64 9.97 2.44
N ARG A 58 -0.81 11.23 2.80
CA ARG A 58 -0.26 12.39 2.07
C ARG A 58 0.96 12.99 2.77
N ASP A 59 1.29 12.50 3.95
CA ASP A 59 2.46 12.96 4.69
C ASP A 59 3.74 12.57 3.93
N PRO A 60 4.55 13.52 3.45
CA PRO A 60 5.80 13.22 2.74
C PRO A 60 6.84 12.56 3.65
N ASP A 61 6.75 12.77 4.97
CA ASP A 61 7.56 12.10 5.99
C ASP A 61 6.82 10.88 6.57
N GLY A 62 5.74 10.46 5.89
CA GLY A 62 4.89 9.36 6.27
C GLY A 62 5.60 8.01 6.28
N ASP A 63 4.98 7.08 6.99
CA ASP A 63 5.55 5.76 7.25
C ASP A 63 5.38 4.82 6.06
N ASP A 64 6.49 4.33 5.51
CA ASP A 64 6.53 3.35 4.42
C ASP A 64 5.68 2.10 4.70
N ALA A 65 5.56 1.69 5.97
CA ALA A 65 4.74 0.55 6.33
C ALA A 65 3.23 0.84 6.14
N LEU A 66 2.79 2.10 6.31
CA LEU A 66 1.40 2.47 6.04
C LEU A 66 1.14 2.42 4.54
N HIS A 67 2.07 2.96 3.73
CA HIS A 67 1.99 2.87 2.28
C HIS A 67 2.00 1.42 1.79
N SER A 68 2.87 0.58 2.34
CA SER A 68 2.89 -0.86 2.05
C SER A 68 1.56 -1.53 2.40
N TRP A 69 0.88 -1.10 3.46
CA TRP A 69 -0.42 -1.64 3.86
C TRP A 69 -1.51 -1.28 2.86
N VAL A 70 -1.53 -0.03 2.43
CA VAL A 70 -2.50 0.44 1.43
C VAL A 70 -2.36 -0.32 0.12
N SER A 71 -1.12 -0.58 -0.30
CA SER A 71 -0.85 -1.34 -1.52
C SER A 71 -1.22 -2.81 -1.41
N ARG A 72 -1.08 -3.41 -0.22
CA ARG A 72 -1.34 -4.85 0.01
C ARG A 72 -2.00 -5.08 1.37
N PRO A 73 -3.28 -4.70 1.54
CA PRO A 73 -3.97 -4.85 2.83
C PRO A 73 -4.37 -6.30 3.11
N PHE A 74 -4.30 -7.17 2.10
CA PHE A 74 -4.57 -8.60 2.20
C PHE A 74 -3.45 -9.41 1.55
N ALA A 75 -3.27 -10.64 2.01
CA ALA A 75 -2.48 -11.65 1.33
C ALA A 75 -2.99 -11.89 -0.10
N SER A 76 -2.10 -12.24 -1.02
CA SER A 76 -2.42 -12.36 -2.45
C SER A 76 -3.45 -13.43 -2.80
N TRP A 77 -3.61 -14.43 -1.93
CA TRP A 77 -4.59 -15.51 -2.10
C TRP A 77 -6.00 -15.12 -1.64
N ALA A 78 -6.16 -14.03 -0.89
CA ALA A 78 -7.41 -13.71 -0.24
C ALA A 78 -8.34 -12.90 -1.14
N SER A 79 -9.62 -13.25 -1.10
CA SER A 79 -10.70 -12.48 -1.73
C SER A 79 -11.29 -11.50 -0.72
N ILE A 80 -11.33 -10.22 -1.09
CA ILE A 80 -11.92 -9.17 -0.24
C ILE A 80 -13.45 -9.30 -0.30
N PRO A 81 -14.15 -9.47 0.83
CA PRO A 81 -15.61 -9.50 0.83
C PRO A 81 -16.22 -8.19 0.31
N ALA A 82 -17.33 -8.28 -0.42
CA ALA A 82 -18.06 -7.10 -0.85
C ALA A 82 -18.53 -6.27 0.35
N GLY A 83 -18.31 -4.96 0.31
CA GLY A 83 -18.67 -4.06 1.41
C GLY A 83 -17.81 -4.22 2.67
N PHE A 84 -16.68 -4.92 2.58
CA PHE A 84 -15.75 -5.05 3.70
C PHE A 84 -15.31 -3.68 4.22
N GLN A 85 -15.33 -3.54 5.55
CA GLN A 85 -14.71 -2.44 6.25
C GLN A 85 -13.62 -2.96 7.18
N PHE A 86 -12.49 -2.27 7.22
CA PHE A 86 -11.43 -2.56 8.17
C PHE A 86 -11.96 -2.42 9.61
N PRO A 87 -11.57 -3.34 10.51
CA PRO A 87 -11.88 -3.19 11.92
C PRO A 87 -11.40 -1.84 12.45
N ARG A 88 -12.28 -1.09 13.13
CA ARG A 88 -11.96 0.22 13.70
C ARG A 88 -10.66 0.21 14.51
N ALA A 89 -10.50 -0.76 15.41
CA ALA A 89 -9.32 -0.89 16.27
C ALA A 89 -8.01 -1.03 15.46
N LEU A 90 -8.06 -1.69 14.30
CA LEU A 90 -6.89 -1.80 13.41
C LEU A 90 -6.54 -0.42 12.83
N VAL A 91 -7.53 0.31 12.31
CA VAL A 91 -7.32 1.62 11.70
C VAL A 91 -6.85 2.65 12.74
N GLU A 92 -7.48 2.69 13.91
CA GLU A 92 -7.08 3.57 15.01
C GLU A 92 -5.67 3.27 15.49
N TRP A 93 -5.31 1.99 15.61
CA TRP A 93 -3.94 1.61 15.94
C TRP A 93 -2.96 2.12 14.87
N LEU A 94 -3.27 1.94 13.57
CA LEU A 94 -2.42 2.41 12.46
C LEU A 94 -2.24 3.93 12.44
N LEU A 95 -3.23 4.69 12.91
CA LEU A 95 -3.14 6.16 13.02
C LEU A 95 -2.36 6.64 14.24
N ALA A 96 -2.35 5.87 15.33
CA ALA A 96 -1.80 6.27 16.63
C ALA A 96 -0.44 5.62 16.95
N ARG A 97 0.25 5.04 15.97
CA ARG A 97 1.38 4.14 16.22
C ARG A 97 2.55 4.83 16.93
N PRO A 98 3.08 4.24 18.02
CA PRO A 98 4.13 4.87 18.82
C PRO A 98 5.55 4.76 18.22
N HIS A 99 5.81 3.81 17.31
CA HIS A 99 7.15 3.53 16.76
C HIS A 99 7.09 2.99 15.32
N ALA A 100 8.25 2.87 14.67
CA ALA A 100 8.42 2.10 13.45
C ALA A 100 7.87 0.67 13.65
N TRP A 101 7.09 0.19 12.71
CA TRP A 101 6.39 -1.09 12.73
C TRP A 101 6.45 -1.67 11.31
N PHE A 102 6.09 -2.94 11.17
CA PHE A 102 6.01 -3.55 9.85
C PHE A 102 4.75 -4.41 9.71
N LEU A 103 4.31 -4.57 8.47
CA LEU A 103 3.33 -5.60 8.14
C LEU A 103 4.02 -6.94 8.05
N GLY A 104 4.08 -7.61 9.17
CA GLY A 104 4.70 -8.91 9.23
C GLY A 104 3.74 -10.05 8.98
N HIS A 105 2.48 -9.94 9.38
CA HIS A 105 1.56 -11.08 9.38
C HIS A 105 0.32 -10.81 8.54
N SER A 106 -0.21 -11.89 7.94
CA SER A 106 -1.57 -11.92 7.42
C SER A 106 -2.41 -12.94 8.18
N CYS A 107 -3.71 -12.72 8.24
CA CYS A 107 -4.63 -13.70 8.78
C CYS A 107 -4.69 -14.94 7.88
N GLU A 108 -4.51 -16.12 8.45
CA GLU A 108 -4.58 -17.40 7.75
C GLU A 108 -6.00 -17.72 7.23
N ARG A 109 -7.03 -17.08 7.78
CA ARG A 109 -8.42 -17.32 7.39
C ARG A 109 -8.95 -16.34 6.34
N CYS A 110 -8.72 -15.04 6.53
CA CYS A 110 -9.27 -14.00 5.64
C CYS A 110 -8.19 -13.20 4.91
N GLY A 111 -6.91 -13.50 5.11
CA GLY A 111 -5.79 -12.83 4.48
C GLY A 111 -5.52 -11.42 4.96
N LEU A 112 -6.31 -10.84 5.88
CA LEU A 112 -6.11 -9.46 6.35
C LEU A 112 -4.69 -9.28 6.91
N GLY A 113 -3.94 -8.34 6.34
CA GLY A 113 -2.65 -7.91 6.86
C GLY A 113 -2.82 -7.23 8.21
N VAL A 114 -2.14 -7.77 9.22
CA VAL A 114 -2.14 -7.22 10.58
C VAL A 114 -0.76 -6.70 10.95
N PRO A 115 -0.68 -5.56 11.65
CA PRO A 115 0.59 -4.97 12.02
C PRO A 115 1.30 -5.82 13.08
N LEU A 116 2.62 -5.86 12.97
CA LEU A 116 3.51 -6.29 14.03
C LEU A 116 4.41 -5.13 14.41
N LEU A 117 4.64 -4.97 15.71
CA LEU A 117 5.69 -4.09 16.17
C LEU A 117 6.98 -4.90 16.12
N SER A 118 7.74 -4.75 15.03
CA SER A 118 9.13 -5.17 15.01
C SER A 118 9.99 -4.08 15.60
N THR A 119 10.97 -4.50 16.37
CA THR A 119 12.10 -3.66 16.72
C THR A 119 13.13 -3.78 15.61
N TRP A 120 13.95 -2.74 15.44
CA TRP A 120 14.98 -2.74 14.41
C TRP A 120 15.93 -3.93 14.61
N SER A 121 16.18 -4.71 13.56
CA SER A 121 17.08 -5.87 13.60
C SER A 121 18.53 -5.56 14.00
N ASN A 122 18.91 -4.28 13.96
CA ASN A 122 20.24 -3.80 14.37
C ASN A 122 20.30 -3.37 15.85
N ASP A 123 19.19 -3.43 16.58
CA ASP A 123 19.19 -3.26 18.02
C ASP A 123 19.93 -4.45 18.65
N PRO A 124 20.99 -4.23 19.45
CA PRO A 124 21.73 -5.30 20.10
C PRO A 124 20.92 -6.05 21.18
N ALA A 125 19.80 -5.48 21.64
CA ALA A 125 18.88 -6.10 22.59
C ALA A 125 17.43 -5.81 22.20
N PRO A 126 16.95 -6.33 21.06
CA PRO A 126 15.65 -5.99 20.54
C PRO A 126 14.56 -6.43 21.54
N PRO A 127 13.62 -5.55 21.92
CA PRO A 127 12.41 -5.99 22.57
C PRO A 127 11.75 -7.12 21.76
N PRO A 128 11.08 -8.09 22.40
CA PRO A 128 10.42 -9.15 21.67
C PRO A 128 9.39 -8.58 20.70
N THR A 129 9.26 -9.16 19.50
CA THR A 129 8.22 -8.80 18.53
C THR A 129 6.86 -8.77 19.23
N ILE A 130 6.21 -7.60 19.24
CA ILE A 130 4.93 -7.45 19.90
C ILE A 130 3.83 -7.72 18.88
N VAL A 131 3.11 -8.81 19.10
CA VAL A 131 1.86 -9.10 18.40
C VAL A 131 0.82 -8.11 18.90
N VAL A 132 0.50 -7.11 18.08
CA VAL A 132 -0.48 -6.06 18.40
C VAL A 132 -1.88 -6.65 18.55
N PHE A 133 -2.23 -7.57 17.64
CA PHE A 133 -3.51 -8.26 17.61
C PHE A 133 -3.27 -9.76 17.78
N PRO A 134 -3.50 -10.34 18.98
CA PRO A 134 -3.30 -11.77 19.23
C PRO A 134 -4.11 -12.69 18.31
N THR A 135 -5.24 -12.19 17.81
CA THR A 135 -6.07 -12.82 16.78
C THR A 135 -6.47 -11.77 15.74
N CYS A 136 -6.84 -12.22 14.54
CA CYS A 136 -7.26 -11.32 13.47
C CYS A 136 -8.44 -10.44 13.92
N PRO A 137 -8.32 -9.11 13.87
CA PRO A 137 -9.37 -8.22 14.35
C PRO A 137 -10.64 -8.25 13.48
N ALA A 138 -10.59 -8.87 12.29
CA ALA A 138 -11.75 -9.01 11.41
C ALA A 138 -12.51 -10.33 11.58
N CYS A 139 -11.81 -11.45 11.82
CA CYS A 139 -12.45 -12.77 11.80
C CYS A 139 -12.05 -13.70 12.97
N GLY A 140 -11.19 -13.23 13.88
CA GLY A 140 -10.68 -14.01 15.02
C GLY A 140 -9.68 -15.11 14.65
N GLY A 141 -9.31 -15.23 13.37
CA GLY A 141 -8.37 -16.25 12.89
C GLY A 141 -6.92 -16.02 13.35
N VAL A 142 -6.11 -17.07 13.21
CA VAL A 142 -4.66 -17.01 13.46
C VAL A 142 -4.00 -16.09 12.43
N THR A 143 -2.92 -15.43 12.83
CA THR A 143 -2.13 -14.54 11.97
C THR A 143 -0.68 -14.98 11.99
N SER A 144 -0.06 -15.12 10.82
CA SER A 144 1.33 -15.58 10.71
C SER A 144 2.07 -14.87 9.59
N HIS A 145 3.40 -14.90 9.66
CA HIS A 145 4.26 -14.37 8.61
C HIS A 145 4.19 -15.24 7.34
N ALA A 146 4.07 -16.56 7.51
CA ALA A 146 3.97 -17.52 6.42
C ALA A 146 2.76 -17.24 5.52
N ALA A 147 1.64 -16.78 6.09
CA ALA A 147 0.42 -16.46 5.35
C ALA A 147 0.63 -15.42 4.22
N ASN A 148 1.64 -14.55 4.32
CA ASN A 148 1.96 -13.58 3.26
C ASN A 148 2.51 -14.23 1.99
N TRP A 149 3.09 -15.42 2.11
CA TRP A 149 3.86 -16.09 1.06
C TRP A 149 3.10 -17.23 0.39
N TYR A 150 1.90 -17.56 0.88
CA TYR A 150 1.08 -18.56 0.23
C TYR A 150 0.45 -18.03 -1.07
N THR A 151 0.28 -18.93 -2.03
CA THR A 151 -0.45 -18.67 -3.27
C THR A 151 -1.93 -19.05 -3.16
N GLU A 152 -2.28 -19.84 -2.15
CA GLU A 152 -3.63 -20.32 -1.84
C GLU A 152 -3.89 -20.17 -0.32
N PRO A 153 -5.15 -20.23 0.13
CA PRO A 153 -5.44 -20.22 1.56
C PRO A 153 -4.66 -21.32 2.30
N PRO A 154 -4.05 -21.03 3.45
CA PRO A 154 -3.40 -22.05 4.27
C PRO A 154 -4.38 -23.17 4.68
N PRO A 155 -3.85 -24.39 4.90
CA PRO A 155 -4.64 -25.55 5.31
C PRO A 155 -5.27 -25.40 6.70
#